data_AF-A9VBH8-F1
#
_entry.id   AF-A9VBH8-F1
#
_cell.length_a   1.000
_cell.length_b   1.000
_cell.length_c   1.000
_cell.angle_alpha   90.00
_cell.angle_beta   90.00
_cell.angle_gamma   90.00
#
_symmetry.space_group_name_H-M   'P 1'
#
loop_
_entity.id
_entity.type
_entity.pdbx_description
1 polymer ?
#
loop_
_entity_poly.entity_id
_entity_poly.type
_entity_poly.pdbx_seq_one_letter_code
_entity_poly.pdbx_strand_id
1 'polypeptide(L)'
;MTRIKLLLLQTRAQRLKIASALQRQPLHACLTCQRRNGSPGGYLCLACAEHCHADHEIVELWTKRNQRCDCGNDRFSSGSKEARPCTLRKNKPPTNPDNIYNHNLQGRFCDCDLPEDNHVLPEHLRERLCTCPKHRAQLADAKLLFLLDPQDSIAAYEARQRPEREQADEQVAQAAMTKMQQFMPNQRLVLAEGIGRLQRAIQDMARRAQSEGRQVTEADVQEIFRNLGRT
;
A
#
# COMPACT_ATOMS: atom_id res chain seq x y z
N MET A 1 51.97 4.02 -2.17
CA MET A 1 51.73 3.13 -3.33
C MET A 1 52.49 1.84 -3.08
N THR A 2 51.91 0.68 -2.76
CA THR A 2 50.87 -0.04 -3.53
C THR A 2 50.29 -1.16 -2.65
N ARG A 3 49.31 -0.86 -1.79
CA ARG A 3 48.45 -1.87 -1.13
C ARG A 3 47.13 -2.09 -1.87
N ILE A 4 46.93 -1.38 -2.99
CA ILE A 4 45.71 -1.42 -3.82
C ILE A 4 45.82 -2.44 -4.98
N LYS A 5 47.02 -2.96 -5.28
CA LYS A 5 47.20 -3.94 -6.38
C LYS A 5 46.84 -5.40 -6.04
N LEU A 6 46.52 -5.72 -4.78
CA LEU A 6 46.15 -7.09 -4.37
C LEU A 6 44.64 -7.38 -4.44
N LEU A 7 43.81 -6.43 -4.85
CA LEU A 7 42.36 -6.61 -5.03
C LEU A 7 41.95 -6.90 -6.49
N LEU A 8 42.92 -7.03 -7.41
CA LEU A 8 42.66 -7.23 -8.85
C LEU A 8 43.01 -8.64 -9.36
N LEU A 9 43.09 -9.63 -8.47
CA LEU A 9 43.18 -11.05 -8.85
C LEU A 9 41.99 -11.83 -8.28
N GLN A 10 40.77 -11.39 -8.64
CA GLN A 10 39.55 -12.16 -8.39
C GLN A 10 39.21 -12.97 -9.64
N THR A 11 39.09 -14.28 -9.45
CA THR A 11 38.98 -15.30 -10.50
C THR A 11 37.74 -15.10 -11.37
N ARG A 12 37.77 -15.66 -12.59
CA ARG A 12 36.63 -15.68 -13.54
C ARG A 12 35.33 -16.20 -12.91
N ALA A 13 35.44 -17.08 -11.90
CA ALA A 13 34.32 -17.60 -11.12
C ALA A 13 33.66 -16.54 -10.21
N GLN A 14 34.43 -15.60 -9.64
CA GLN A 14 33.87 -14.49 -8.83
C GLN A 14 33.20 -13.43 -9.71
N ARG A 15 33.74 -13.15 -10.91
CA ARG A 15 33.05 -12.29 -11.89
C ARG A 15 31.72 -12.91 -12.38
N LEU A 16 31.66 -14.24 -12.55
CA LEU A 16 30.42 -14.94 -12.90
C LEU A 16 29.39 -14.91 -11.76
N LYS A 17 29.82 -15.02 -10.50
CA LYS A 17 28.92 -14.93 -9.32
C LYS A 17 28.39 -13.51 -9.07
N ILE A 18 29.15 -12.46 -9.41
CA ILE A 18 28.69 -11.06 -9.32
C ILE A 18 27.80 -10.70 -10.53
N ALA A 19 28.08 -11.25 -11.72
CA ALA A 19 27.23 -11.06 -12.90
C ALA A 19 25.83 -11.68 -12.75
N SER A 20 25.67 -12.72 -11.94
CA SER A 20 24.36 -13.32 -11.62
C SER A 20 23.57 -12.58 -10.54
N ALA A 21 24.14 -11.55 -9.90
CA ALA A 21 23.56 -10.93 -8.70
C ALA A 21 22.60 -9.74 -8.97
N LEU A 22 22.42 -9.30 -10.22
CA LEU A 22 21.67 -8.06 -10.51
C LEU A 22 20.81 -8.09 -11.78
N GLN A 23 20.28 -9.24 -12.21
CA GLN A 23 19.32 -9.25 -13.34
C GLN A 23 17.87 -9.02 -12.86
N ARG A 24 17.68 -7.91 -12.14
CA ARG A 24 16.35 -7.34 -11.86
C ARG A 24 15.94 -6.52 -13.09
N GLN A 25 14.74 -6.75 -13.62
CA GLN A 25 14.19 -5.90 -14.68
C GLN A 25 12.70 -5.66 -14.47
N PRO A 26 12.17 -4.47 -14.85
CA PRO A 26 10.73 -4.25 -14.91
C PRO A 26 10.13 -5.14 -16.00
N LEU A 27 9.09 -5.88 -15.64
CA LEU A 27 8.42 -6.80 -16.54
C LEU A 27 6.95 -6.48 -16.66
N HIS A 28 6.39 -6.92 -17.77
CA HIS A 28 4.99 -6.71 -18.12
C HIS A 28 4.39 -8.01 -18.66
N ALA A 29 3.07 -8.13 -18.54
CA ALA A 29 2.26 -9.15 -19.18
C ALA A 29 1.44 -8.51 -20.30
N CYS A 30 1.30 -9.18 -21.44
CA CYS A 30 0.37 -8.76 -22.48
C CYS A 30 -0.90 -9.61 -22.42
N LEU A 31 -2.00 -9.03 -21.92
CA LEU A 31 -3.28 -9.72 -21.78
C LEU A 31 -3.91 -10.03 -23.15
N THR A 32 -3.72 -9.14 -24.13
CA THR A 32 -4.16 -9.39 -25.51
C THR A 32 -3.49 -10.64 -26.10
N CYS A 33 -2.16 -10.78 -25.95
CA CYS A 33 -1.43 -11.94 -26.46
C CYS A 33 -1.72 -13.21 -25.64
N GLN A 34 -1.89 -13.09 -24.33
CA GLN A 34 -2.29 -14.21 -23.48
C GLN A 34 -3.64 -14.80 -23.93
N ARG A 35 -4.64 -13.96 -24.20
CA ARG A 35 -5.95 -14.41 -24.71
C ARG A 35 -5.84 -15.18 -26.04
N ARG A 36 -4.85 -14.84 -26.89
CA ARG A 36 -4.61 -15.49 -28.19
C ARG A 36 -3.81 -16.79 -28.09
N ASN A 37 -2.77 -16.81 -27.25
CA ASN A 37 -1.77 -17.88 -27.22
C ASN A 37 -1.96 -18.89 -26.08
N GLY A 38 -2.89 -18.61 -25.15
CA GLY A 38 -3.16 -19.46 -24.01
C GLY A 38 -2.49 -18.98 -22.72
N SER A 39 -2.71 -19.75 -21.66
CA SER A 39 -2.31 -19.42 -20.29
C SER A 39 -1.30 -20.42 -19.72
N PRO A 40 -0.30 -19.98 -18.92
CA PRO A 40 0.08 -18.58 -18.69
C PRO A 40 0.82 -17.99 -19.91
N GLY A 41 0.71 -16.66 -20.08
CA GLY A 41 1.39 -15.92 -21.13
C GLY A 41 2.92 -15.89 -20.96
N GLY A 42 3.61 -14.97 -21.66
CA GLY A 42 5.04 -14.76 -21.53
C GLY A 42 5.40 -13.37 -20.99
N TYR A 43 6.61 -13.22 -20.45
CA TYR A 43 7.10 -11.95 -19.91
C TYR A 43 7.52 -10.99 -21.01
N LEU A 44 7.26 -9.69 -20.82
CA LEU A 44 7.75 -8.61 -21.68
C LEU A 44 8.66 -7.69 -20.89
N CYS A 45 9.83 -7.36 -21.46
CA CYS A 45 10.60 -6.22 -20.97
C CYS A 45 9.90 -4.91 -21.36
N LEU A 46 10.22 -3.83 -20.64
CA LEU A 46 9.68 -2.49 -20.90
C LEU A 46 9.76 -2.09 -22.38
N ALA A 47 10.92 -2.24 -23.02
CA ALA A 47 11.09 -1.86 -24.42
C ALA A 47 10.15 -2.62 -25.37
N CYS A 48 9.92 -3.93 -25.15
CA CYS A 48 8.98 -4.70 -25.96
C CYS A 48 7.52 -4.32 -25.68
N ALA A 49 7.18 -3.96 -24.43
CA ALA A 49 5.85 -3.45 -24.10
C ALA A 49 5.55 -2.16 -24.88
N GLU A 50 6.52 -1.24 -24.93
CA GLU A 50 6.37 0.06 -25.59
C GLU A 50 6.46 0.02 -27.13
N HIS A 51 7.22 -0.92 -27.71
CA HIS A 51 7.50 -0.92 -29.16
C HIS A 51 6.89 -2.08 -29.94
N CYS A 52 6.81 -3.27 -29.33
CA CYS A 52 6.26 -4.46 -29.99
C CYS A 52 4.78 -4.68 -29.65
N HIS A 53 4.34 -4.13 -28.51
CA HIS A 53 3.01 -4.33 -27.95
C HIS A 53 2.33 -3.01 -27.53
N ALA A 54 2.72 -1.90 -28.17
CA ALA A 54 2.21 -0.56 -27.86
C ALA A 54 0.68 -0.47 -27.89
N ASP A 55 0.06 -1.17 -28.84
CA ASP A 55 -1.39 -1.16 -29.06
C ASP A 55 -2.12 -2.33 -28.36
N HIS A 56 -1.45 -3.04 -27.46
CA HIS A 56 -2.06 -4.15 -26.72
C HIS A 56 -2.38 -3.76 -25.28
N GLU A 57 -3.27 -4.53 -24.66
CA GLU A 57 -3.55 -4.44 -23.24
C GLU A 57 -2.37 -5.03 -22.45
N ILE A 58 -1.59 -4.16 -21.82
CA ILE A 58 -0.40 -4.50 -21.03
C ILE A 58 -0.66 -4.25 -19.55
N VAL A 59 -0.19 -5.18 -18.70
CA VAL A 59 -0.18 -5.04 -17.24
C VAL A 59 1.25 -5.06 -16.74
N GLU A 60 1.61 -4.09 -15.90
CA GLU A 60 2.91 -4.04 -15.23
C GLU A 60 3.02 -5.12 -14.13
N LEU A 61 4.12 -5.86 -14.10
CA LEU A 61 4.43 -6.90 -13.11
C LEU A 61 5.55 -6.51 -12.14
N TRP A 62 5.91 -5.23 -12.14
CA TRP A 62 7.04 -4.62 -11.42
C TRP A 62 8.38 -5.31 -11.72
N THR A 63 9.37 -5.02 -10.88
CA THR A 63 10.72 -5.54 -11.04
C THR A 63 10.80 -7.00 -10.55
N LYS A 64 11.16 -7.92 -11.45
CA LYS A 64 11.40 -9.34 -11.11
C LYS A 64 12.87 -9.71 -11.30
N ARG A 65 13.35 -10.68 -10.52
CA ARG A 65 14.71 -11.24 -10.60
C ARG A 65 14.75 -12.41 -11.57
N ASN A 66 15.80 -12.46 -12.41
CA ASN A 66 16.15 -13.62 -13.25
C ASN A 66 15.09 -14.06 -14.27
N GLN A 67 14.08 -13.23 -14.51
CA GLN A 67 13.07 -13.44 -15.54
C GLN A 67 13.50 -12.71 -16.81
N ARG A 68 13.34 -13.33 -17.99
CA ARG A 68 13.76 -12.79 -19.29
C ARG A 68 12.55 -12.54 -20.19
N CYS A 69 12.69 -11.58 -21.10
CA CYS A 69 11.65 -11.24 -22.07
C CYS A 69 11.42 -12.39 -23.08
N ASP A 70 10.16 -12.77 -23.24
CA ASP A 70 9.62 -13.80 -24.13
C ASP A 70 9.08 -13.24 -25.45
N CYS A 71 9.04 -11.91 -25.64
CA CYS A 71 8.54 -11.31 -26.89
C CYS A 71 9.21 -11.95 -28.12
N GLY A 72 8.40 -12.47 -29.05
CA GLY A 72 8.87 -13.08 -30.30
C GLY A 72 9.45 -14.50 -30.16
N ASN A 73 9.27 -15.16 -29.01
CA ASN A 73 9.57 -16.58 -28.86
C ASN A 73 8.29 -17.44 -28.88
N ASP A 74 8.39 -18.73 -28.60
CA ASP A 74 7.29 -19.69 -28.73
C ASP A 74 6.09 -19.37 -27.82
N ARG A 75 6.31 -18.71 -26.67
CA ARG A 75 5.23 -18.24 -25.78
C ARG A 75 4.32 -17.19 -26.45
N PHE A 76 4.82 -16.53 -27.49
CA PHE A 76 4.08 -15.55 -28.28
C PHE A 76 3.70 -16.05 -29.67
N SER A 77 4.05 -17.30 -30.02
CA SER A 77 3.97 -17.84 -31.39
C SER A 77 3.06 -19.07 -31.54
N SER A 78 2.43 -19.55 -30.48
CA SER A 78 1.88 -20.91 -30.40
C SER A 78 0.43 -21.11 -30.87
N GLY A 79 -0.06 -20.38 -31.88
CA GLY A 79 -1.37 -20.74 -32.46
C GLY A 79 -2.04 -19.82 -33.47
N SER A 80 -1.61 -18.56 -33.64
CA SER A 80 -2.17 -17.68 -34.67
C SER A 80 -1.22 -17.53 -35.86
N LYS A 81 -1.78 -17.29 -37.06
CA LYS A 81 -1.05 -16.99 -38.31
C LYS A 81 -0.20 -15.70 -38.26
N GLU A 82 0.06 -15.16 -37.07
CA GLU A 82 0.64 -13.84 -36.79
C GLU A 82 1.71 -13.92 -35.69
N ALA A 83 2.49 -15.00 -35.64
CA ALA A 83 3.72 -15.03 -34.85
C ALA A 83 4.66 -13.92 -35.36
N ARG A 84 4.63 -12.75 -34.72
CA ARG A 84 5.47 -11.61 -35.08
C ARG A 84 6.79 -11.70 -34.30
N PRO A 85 7.94 -11.75 -34.99
CA PRO A 85 9.22 -11.72 -34.31
C PRO A 85 9.42 -10.38 -33.59
N CYS A 86 10.23 -10.40 -32.53
CA CYS A 86 10.58 -9.20 -31.79
C CYS A 86 11.40 -8.24 -32.67
N THR A 87 10.93 -7.00 -32.82
CA THR A 87 11.58 -5.98 -33.68
C THR A 87 12.90 -5.48 -33.09
N LEU A 88 13.03 -5.49 -31.76
CA LEU A 88 14.18 -4.91 -31.04
C LEU A 88 15.37 -5.87 -30.88
N ARG A 89 15.10 -7.17 -30.81
CA ARG A 89 16.13 -8.20 -30.59
C ARG A 89 15.84 -9.40 -31.47
N LYS A 90 16.74 -9.61 -32.43
CA LYS A 90 16.75 -10.74 -33.36
C LYS A 90 17.36 -11.98 -32.67
N ASN A 91 17.07 -13.16 -33.22
CA ASN A 91 17.67 -14.44 -32.82
C ASN A 91 17.52 -14.76 -31.32
N LYS A 92 16.30 -14.62 -30.78
CA LYS A 92 15.99 -15.06 -29.42
C LYS A 92 15.88 -16.59 -29.37
N PRO A 93 16.23 -17.23 -28.24
CA PRO A 93 15.93 -18.65 -28.05
C PRO A 93 14.41 -18.88 -28.10
N PRO A 94 13.97 -20.06 -28.56
CA PRO A 94 12.54 -20.40 -28.69
C PRO A 94 11.79 -20.36 -27.35
N THR A 95 12.48 -20.67 -26.25
CA THR A 95 11.94 -20.60 -24.89
C THR A 95 12.96 -20.05 -23.91
N ASN A 96 12.48 -19.54 -22.77
CA ASN A 96 13.30 -19.19 -21.61
C ASN A 96 13.03 -20.21 -20.49
N PRO A 97 13.89 -21.22 -20.30
CA PRO A 97 13.67 -22.29 -19.32
C PRO A 97 13.80 -21.82 -17.87
N ASP A 98 14.58 -20.76 -17.63
CA ASP A 98 14.79 -20.18 -16.30
C ASP A 98 13.62 -19.32 -15.81
N ASN A 99 12.67 -19.00 -16.71
CA ASN A 99 11.52 -18.19 -16.35
C ASN A 99 10.54 -18.99 -15.49
N ILE A 100 9.97 -18.34 -14.47
CA ILE A 100 8.94 -18.90 -13.59
C ILE A 100 7.63 -18.25 -13.96
N TYR A 101 6.73 -18.98 -14.62
CA TYR A 101 5.45 -18.46 -15.08
C TYR A 101 4.36 -18.77 -14.06
N ASN A 102 3.59 -17.75 -13.68
CA ASN A 102 2.49 -17.89 -12.73
C ASN A 102 1.26 -17.06 -13.18
N HIS A 103 0.24 -16.97 -12.33
CA HIS A 103 -0.99 -16.25 -12.63
C HIS A 103 -0.82 -14.72 -12.72
N ASN A 104 0.34 -14.15 -12.33
CA ASN A 104 0.62 -12.72 -12.54
C ASN A 104 0.58 -12.34 -14.02
N LEU A 105 0.94 -13.27 -14.91
CA LEU A 105 0.84 -13.08 -16.36
C LEU A 105 -0.59 -12.99 -16.88
N GLN A 106 -1.57 -13.16 -15.99
CA GLN A 106 -3.01 -13.02 -16.25
C GLN A 106 -3.59 -11.73 -15.65
N GLY A 107 -2.75 -10.81 -15.19
CA GLY A 107 -3.16 -9.61 -14.45
C GLY A 107 -3.69 -9.90 -13.04
N ARG A 108 -3.44 -11.11 -12.52
CA ARG A 108 -3.86 -11.52 -11.18
C ARG A 108 -2.68 -11.46 -10.23
N PHE A 109 -2.78 -10.65 -9.19
CA PHE A 109 -1.72 -10.51 -8.19
C PHE A 109 -2.20 -11.16 -6.89
N CYS A 110 -1.37 -12.01 -6.31
CA CYS A 110 -1.59 -12.53 -4.97
C CYS A 110 -0.38 -12.19 -4.10
N ASP A 111 -0.60 -12.01 -2.80
CA ASP A 111 0.47 -11.78 -1.81
C ASP A 111 1.35 -13.01 -1.55
N CYS A 112 1.29 -14.04 -2.39
CA CYS A 112 1.96 -15.32 -2.21
C CYS A 112 3.49 -15.26 -2.23
N ASP A 113 4.08 -14.18 -2.72
CA ASP A 113 5.52 -14.07 -3.01
C ASP A 113 6.11 -12.70 -2.58
N LEU A 114 5.67 -12.13 -1.45
CA LEU A 114 6.44 -11.05 -0.81
C LEU A 114 7.77 -11.63 -0.30
N PRO A 115 8.92 -10.94 -0.49
CA PRO A 115 10.12 -11.25 0.28
C PRO A 115 9.78 -11.16 1.78
N GLU A 116 10.29 -12.11 2.58
CA GLU A 116 10.01 -12.23 4.02
C GLU A 116 10.27 -10.92 4.82
N ASP A 117 11.05 -10.00 4.25
CA ASP A 117 11.57 -8.81 4.93
C ASP A 117 10.62 -7.59 4.96
N ASN A 118 9.42 -7.66 4.38
CA ASN A 118 8.51 -6.51 4.33
C ASN A 118 7.38 -6.63 5.38
N HIS A 119 7.74 -6.45 6.66
CA HIS A 119 6.82 -6.54 7.81
C HIS A 119 5.86 -5.34 7.98
N VAL A 120 5.79 -4.44 7.01
CA VAL A 120 4.80 -3.35 7.04
C VAL A 120 3.55 -3.81 6.31
N LEU A 121 2.44 -3.92 7.05
CA LEU A 121 1.14 -4.20 6.44
C LEU A 121 0.84 -3.06 5.44
N PRO A 122 0.67 -3.36 4.14
CA PRO A 122 0.41 -2.33 3.15
C PRO A 122 -0.89 -1.58 3.47
N GLU A 123 -0.92 -0.29 3.13
CA GLU A 123 -2.19 0.43 3.02
C GLU A 123 -3.15 -0.36 2.11
N HIS A 124 -4.43 -0.38 2.49
CA HIS A 124 -5.46 -1.17 1.82
C HIS A 124 -5.19 -2.68 1.77
N LEU A 125 -4.47 -3.25 2.76
CA LEU A 125 -4.19 -4.70 2.86
C LEU A 125 -5.39 -5.57 2.50
N ARG A 126 -6.57 -5.30 3.06
CA ARG A 126 -7.79 -6.11 2.83
C ARG A 126 -8.19 -6.21 1.35
N GLU A 127 -7.99 -5.13 0.60
CA GLU A 127 -8.28 -5.06 -0.85
C GLU A 127 -7.20 -5.75 -1.70
N ARG A 128 -6.00 -5.91 -1.14
CA ARG A 128 -4.82 -6.49 -1.80
C ARG A 128 -4.66 -7.97 -1.53
N LEU A 129 -5.24 -8.48 -0.44
CA LEU A 129 -5.23 -9.90 -0.08
C LEU A 129 -5.86 -10.74 -1.19
N CYS A 130 -5.20 -11.86 -1.52
CA CYS A 130 -5.70 -12.77 -2.54
C CYS A 130 -6.94 -13.51 -2.07
N THR A 131 -8.00 -13.47 -2.87
CA THR A 131 -9.28 -14.15 -2.60
C THR A 131 -9.47 -15.45 -3.39
N CYS A 132 -8.42 -15.97 -4.05
CA CYS A 132 -8.54 -17.19 -4.85
C CYS A 132 -8.79 -18.43 -3.95
N PRO A 133 -9.38 -19.52 -4.48
CA PRO A 133 -9.75 -20.69 -3.68
C PRO A 133 -8.61 -21.28 -2.84
N LYS A 134 -7.37 -21.26 -3.36
CA LYS A 134 -6.18 -21.73 -2.65
C LYS A 134 -5.87 -20.89 -1.40
N HIS A 135 -5.80 -19.57 -1.52
CA HIS A 135 -5.47 -18.68 -0.39
C HIS A 135 -6.63 -18.52 0.57
N ARG A 136 -7.86 -18.60 0.06
CA ARG A 136 -9.03 -18.64 0.94
C ARG A 136 -9.02 -19.88 1.82
N ALA A 137 -8.64 -21.04 1.30
CA ALA A 137 -8.47 -22.25 2.10
C ALA A 137 -7.35 -22.09 3.14
N GLN A 138 -6.19 -21.54 2.75
CA GLN A 138 -5.09 -21.29 3.69
C GLN A 138 -5.45 -20.29 4.80
N LEU A 139 -6.16 -19.20 4.47
CA LEU A 139 -6.67 -18.24 5.44
C LEU A 139 -7.73 -18.90 6.34
N ALA A 140 -8.56 -19.81 5.82
CA ALA A 140 -9.51 -20.57 6.62
C ALA A 140 -8.80 -21.49 7.61
N ASP A 141 -7.80 -22.25 7.16
CA ASP A 141 -7.00 -23.15 8.00
C ASP A 141 -6.27 -22.38 9.11
N ALA A 142 -5.75 -21.19 8.77
CA ALA A 142 -5.12 -20.28 9.73
C ALA A 142 -6.13 -19.49 10.60
N LYS A 143 -7.43 -19.63 10.37
CA LYS A 143 -8.52 -18.88 11.05
C LYS A 143 -8.42 -17.35 10.87
N LEU A 144 -7.93 -16.92 9.71
CA LEU A 144 -7.71 -15.52 9.33
C LEU A 144 -8.71 -15.00 8.29
N LEU A 145 -9.84 -15.69 8.06
CA LEU A 145 -10.84 -15.27 7.08
C LEU A 145 -11.43 -13.88 7.36
N PHE A 146 -11.44 -13.43 8.61
CA PHE A 146 -11.90 -12.09 9.02
C PHE A 146 -11.10 -10.96 8.33
N LEU A 147 -9.85 -11.23 7.91
CA LEU A 147 -9.06 -10.25 7.16
C LEU A 147 -9.66 -9.90 5.80
N LEU A 148 -10.49 -10.80 5.23
CA LEU A 148 -11.18 -10.56 3.97
C LEU A 148 -12.50 -9.82 4.14
N ASP A 149 -13.00 -9.66 5.38
CA ASP A 149 -14.25 -8.95 5.63
C ASP A 149 -13.98 -7.43 5.74
N PRO A 150 -14.53 -6.60 4.83
CA PRO A 150 -14.44 -5.14 4.94
C PRO A 150 -15.07 -4.60 6.24
N GLN A 151 -16.04 -5.34 6.79
CA GLN A 151 -16.75 -4.97 8.01
C GLN A 151 -15.92 -5.16 9.28
N ASP A 152 -14.87 -5.97 9.24
CA ASP A 152 -13.94 -6.18 10.36
C ASP A 152 -12.81 -5.13 10.37
N SER A 153 -13.00 -4.01 9.69
CA SER A 153 -12.08 -2.86 9.73
C SER A 153 -12.40 -1.92 10.90
N ILE A 154 -11.36 -1.24 11.42
CA ILE A 154 -11.53 -0.20 12.46
C ILE A 154 -12.50 0.88 11.97
N ALA A 155 -12.37 1.30 10.70
CA ALA A 155 -13.27 2.28 10.09
C ALA A 155 -14.72 1.81 10.09
N ALA A 156 -15.01 0.55 9.77
CA ALA A 156 -16.36 -0.01 9.83
C ALA A 156 -16.89 -0.10 11.27
N TYR A 157 -16.05 -0.46 12.24
CA TYR A 157 -16.40 -0.44 13.66
C TYR A 157 -16.76 0.97 14.14
N GLU A 158 -15.93 1.96 13.83
CA GLU A 158 -16.17 3.37 14.20
C GLU A 158 -17.44 3.92 13.54
N ALA A 159 -17.66 3.59 12.26
CA ALA A 159 -18.86 4.00 11.52
C ALA A 159 -20.15 3.44 12.15
N ARG A 160 -20.12 2.22 12.70
CA ARG A 160 -21.27 1.63 13.41
C ARG A 160 -21.61 2.37 14.70
N GLN A 161 -20.61 2.95 15.37
CA GLN A 161 -20.82 3.73 16.59
C GLN A 161 -21.16 5.19 16.34
N ARG A 162 -20.98 5.69 15.11
CA ARG A 162 -21.31 7.06 14.74
C ARG A 162 -22.73 7.48 15.15
N PRO A 163 -23.81 6.75 14.81
CA PRO A 163 -25.17 7.18 15.18
C PRO A 163 -25.40 7.22 16.70
N GLU A 164 -24.88 6.26 17.45
CA GLU A 164 -24.98 6.26 18.93
C GLU A 164 -24.22 7.44 19.54
N ARG A 165 -23.03 7.76 19.01
CA ARG A 165 -22.23 8.91 19.45
C ARG A 165 -22.91 10.23 19.09
N GLU A 166 -23.42 10.36 17.86
CA GLU A 166 -24.14 11.55 17.40
C GLU A 166 -25.40 11.80 18.23
N GLN A 167 -26.17 10.75 18.54
CA GLN A 167 -27.31 10.85 19.44
C GLN A 167 -26.92 11.23 20.87
N ALA A 168 -25.84 10.66 21.41
CA ALA A 168 -25.35 11.02 22.74
C ALA A 168 -24.88 12.48 22.78
N ASP A 169 -24.15 12.93 21.76
CA ASP A 169 -23.68 14.32 21.63
C ASP A 169 -24.85 15.30 21.52
N GLU A 170 -25.88 14.94 20.73
CA GLU A 170 -27.10 15.75 20.59
C GLU A 170 -27.89 15.84 21.91
N GLN A 171 -27.99 14.74 22.66
CA GLN A 171 -28.59 14.74 24.00
C GLN A 171 -27.80 15.62 24.98
N VAL A 172 -26.47 15.56 24.97
CA VAL A 172 -25.62 16.40 25.80
C VAL A 172 -25.78 17.88 25.42
N ALA A 173 -25.80 18.19 24.13
CA ALA A 173 -26.02 19.55 23.63
C ALA A 173 -27.40 20.09 24.05
N GLN A 174 -28.45 19.28 23.90
CA GLN A 174 -29.80 19.64 24.31
C GLN A 174 -29.88 19.87 25.82
N ALA A 175 -29.30 18.99 26.64
CA ALA A 175 -29.25 19.14 28.09
C ALA A 175 -28.48 20.41 28.51
N ALA A 176 -27.38 20.73 27.84
CA ALA A 176 -26.62 21.97 28.07
C ALA A 176 -27.44 23.22 27.73
N MET A 177 -28.16 23.20 26.60
CA MET A 177 -29.07 24.28 26.21
C MET A 177 -30.21 24.48 27.22
N THR A 178 -30.85 23.39 27.67
CA THR A 178 -31.91 23.44 28.70
C THR A 178 -31.39 24.00 30.02
N LYS A 179 -30.19 23.58 30.47
CA LYS A 179 -29.57 24.16 31.67
C LYS A 179 -29.24 25.64 31.50
N MET A 180 -28.75 26.06 30.34
CA MET A 180 -28.50 27.48 30.05
C MET A 180 -29.76 28.34 30.11
N GLN A 181 -30.93 27.81 29.75
CA GLN A 181 -32.20 28.54 29.84
C GLN A 181 -32.65 28.83 31.28
N GLN A 182 -32.12 28.12 32.28
CA GLN A 182 -32.41 28.36 33.70
C GLN A 182 -31.76 29.64 34.25
N PHE A 183 -30.75 30.16 33.55
CA PHE A 183 -30.04 31.39 33.95
C PHE A 183 -30.67 32.62 33.30
N MET A 184 -30.56 33.77 33.97
CA MET A 184 -31.02 35.04 33.40
C MET A 184 -30.22 35.44 32.14
N PRO A 185 -30.78 36.28 31.23
CA PRO A 185 -30.11 36.62 29.96
C PRO A 185 -28.68 37.17 30.12
N ASN A 186 -28.45 38.01 31.12
CA ASN A 186 -27.12 38.55 31.46
C ASN A 186 -26.17 37.46 31.98
N GLN A 187 -26.66 36.53 32.82
CA GLN A 187 -25.88 35.41 33.34
C GLN A 187 -25.52 34.41 32.23
N ARG A 188 -26.42 34.16 31.28
CA ARG A 188 -26.18 33.32 30.10
C ARG A 188 -25.04 33.85 29.23
N LEU A 189 -25.00 35.16 29.02
CA LEU A 189 -23.94 35.82 28.26
C LEU A 189 -22.58 35.65 28.94
N VAL A 190 -22.50 35.95 30.24
CA VAL A 190 -21.27 35.80 31.03
C VAL A 190 -20.79 34.35 31.04
N LEU A 191 -21.70 33.40 31.22
CA LEU A 191 -21.38 31.97 31.20
C LEU A 191 -20.87 31.52 29.82
N ALA A 192 -21.54 31.93 28.73
CA ALA A 192 -21.12 31.59 27.37
C ALA A 192 -19.72 32.14 27.05
N GLU A 193 -19.43 33.38 27.47
CA GLU A 193 -18.13 33.99 27.30
C GLU A 193 -17.03 33.27 28.11
N GLY A 194 -17.37 32.86 29.35
CA GLY A 194 -16.49 32.05 30.19
C GLY A 194 -16.16 30.68 29.58
N ILE A 195 -17.16 29.97 29.05
CA ILE A 195 -16.97 28.70 28.34
C ILE A 195 -16.06 28.90 27.12
N GLY A 196 -16.31 29.94 26.32
CA GLY A 196 -15.48 30.25 25.15
C GLY A 196 -14.03 30.57 25.52
N ARG A 197 -13.81 31.28 26.62
CA ARG A 197 -12.45 31.54 27.15
C ARG A 197 -11.74 30.26 27.57
N LEU A 198 -12.43 29.39 28.33
CA LEU A 198 -11.90 28.11 28.76
C LEU A 198 -11.55 27.21 27.56
N GLN A 199 -12.43 27.12 26.57
CA GLN A 199 -12.21 26.33 25.35
C GLN A 199 -10.94 26.77 24.60
N ARG A 200 -10.76 28.08 24.40
CA ARG A 200 -9.55 28.61 23.73
C ARG A 200 -8.28 28.28 24.53
N ALA A 201 -8.29 28.49 25.84
CA ALA A 201 -7.13 28.21 26.68
C ALA A 201 -6.71 26.74 26.65
N ILE A 202 -7.67 25.80 26.67
CA ILE A 202 -7.40 24.36 26.55
C ILE A 202 -6.85 24.02 25.17
N GLN A 203 -7.44 24.55 24.10
CA GLN A 203 -6.97 24.31 22.73
C GLN A 203 -5.55 24.84 22.51
N ASP A 204 -5.24 26.03 23.01
CA ASP A 204 -3.92 26.63 22.89
C ASP A 204 -2.86 25.82 23.64
N MET A 205 -3.16 25.34 24.85
CA MET A 205 -2.27 24.44 25.59
C MET A 205 -2.02 23.14 24.82
N ALA A 206 -3.08 22.49 24.33
CA ALA A 206 -2.95 21.23 23.58
C ALA A 206 -2.10 21.41 22.31
N ARG A 207 -2.30 22.52 21.57
CA ARG A 207 -1.50 22.87 20.39
C ARG A 207 -0.03 23.11 20.75
N ARG A 208 0.26 23.83 21.83
CA ARG A 208 1.64 24.07 22.31
C ARG A 208 2.34 22.77 22.66
N ALA A 209 1.70 21.93 23.48
CA ALA A 209 2.22 20.63 23.88
C ALA A 209 2.52 19.74 22.66
N GLN A 210 1.60 19.73 21.68
CA GLN A 210 1.79 19.00 20.42
C GLN A 210 2.94 19.55 19.59
N SER A 211 3.07 20.88 19.46
CA SER A 211 4.16 21.52 18.70
C SER A 211 5.54 21.30 19.33
N GLU A 212 5.58 21.18 20.65
CA GLU A 212 6.80 20.92 21.44
C GLU A 212 7.08 19.42 21.59
N GLY A 213 6.21 18.54 21.06
CA GLY A 213 6.35 17.09 21.16
C GLY A 213 6.29 16.55 22.60
N ARG A 214 5.69 17.32 23.52
CA ARG A 214 5.63 16.98 24.95
C ARG A 214 4.22 16.60 25.38
N GLN A 215 4.13 15.85 26.48
CA GLN A 215 2.84 15.58 27.11
C GLN A 215 2.36 16.80 27.91
N VAL A 216 1.04 16.94 28.00
CA VAL A 216 0.40 17.91 28.89
C VAL A 216 0.63 17.46 30.33
N THR A 217 1.14 18.37 31.15
CA THR A 217 1.45 18.14 32.57
C THR A 217 0.45 18.84 33.47
N GLU A 218 0.42 18.46 34.76
CA GLU A 218 -0.41 19.14 35.75
C GLU A 218 -0.09 20.65 35.86
N ALA A 219 1.20 21.01 35.73
CA ALA A 219 1.64 22.40 35.79
C ALA A 219 1.01 23.27 34.69
N ASP A 220 0.83 22.71 33.48
CA ASP A 220 0.17 23.39 32.36
C ASP A 220 -1.30 23.68 32.66
N VAL A 221 -1.99 22.70 33.26
CA VAL A 221 -3.39 22.85 33.66
C VAL A 221 -3.54 23.92 34.75
N GLN A 222 -2.67 23.89 35.77
CA GLN A 222 -2.65 24.90 36.83
C GLN A 222 -2.33 26.31 36.30
N GLU A 223 -1.51 26.42 35.25
CA GLU A 223 -1.24 27.69 34.57
C GLU A 223 -2.48 28.24 33.85
N ILE A 224 -3.24 27.41 33.14
CA ILE A 224 -4.50 27.82 32.50
C ILE A 224 -5.45 28.44 33.53
N PHE A 225 -5.72 27.75 34.64
CA PHE A 225 -6.67 28.25 35.64
C PHE A 225 -6.20 29.54 36.30
N ARG A 226 -4.88 29.71 36.52
CA ARG A 226 -4.31 30.97 37.01
C ARG A 226 -4.52 32.13 36.03
N ASN A 227 -4.42 31.86 34.73
CA ASN A 227 -4.61 32.87 33.70
C ASN A 227 -6.09 33.21 33.47
N LEU A 228 -7.00 32.23 33.60
CA LEU A 228 -8.44 32.45 33.50
C LEU A 228 -9.03 33.25 34.68
N GLY A 229 -8.43 33.17 35.87
CA GLY A 229 -8.88 33.90 37.06
C GLY A 229 -8.43 35.36 37.17
N ARG A 230 -7.68 35.89 36.20
CA ARG A 230 -7.07 37.24 36.23
C ARG A 230 -7.82 38.29 35.39
N THR A 231 -8.97 37.97 34.83
CA THR A 231 -9.84 38.86 34.03
C THR A 231 -11.20 39.01 34.68
#